data_AF-A0AAU6Y4N5-F1
#
_entry.id   AF-A0AAU6Y4N5-F1
#
_cell.length_a   1.000
_cell.length_b   1.000
_cell.length_c   1.000
_cell.angle_alpha   90.00
_cell.angle_beta   90.00
_cell.angle_gamma   90.00
#
_symmetry.space_group_name_H-M   'P 1'
#
loop_
_entity.id
_entity.type
_entity.pdbx_description
1 polymer ?
#
loop_
_entity_poly.entity_id
_entity_poly.type
_entity_poly.pdbx_seq_one_letter_code
_entity_poly.pdbx_strand_id
1 'polypeptide(L)'
;MPIPAKLLTRKDEITKDFLQLFEEHISALMSGQVQERYSASQFASLLFIAPGHLTNTIKLTTGKSPCDFMEERLLLEAQKMLQETNFICCRDRL
;
A
#
# COMPACT_ATOMS: atom_id res chain seq x y z
N MET A 1 35.33 -7.88 19.39
CA MET A 1 34.62 -6.60 19.20
C MET A 1 33.13 -6.90 19.14
N PRO A 2 32.29 -6.36 20.03
CA PRO A 2 30.85 -6.60 19.97
C PRO A 2 30.24 -5.75 18.85
N ILE A 3 29.53 -6.41 17.94
CA ILE A 3 28.81 -5.77 16.83
C ILE A 3 27.63 -5.00 17.44
N PRO A 4 27.46 -3.69 17.16
CA PRO A 4 26.41 -2.89 17.79
C PRO A 4 25.00 -3.33 17.34
N ALA A 5 24.15 -3.62 18.31
CA ALA A 5 22.76 -3.98 18.14
C ALA A 5 21.89 -2.74 17.86
N LYS A 6 21.77 -2.36 16.59
CA LYS A 6 20.62 -1.67 15.98
C LYS A 6 20.89 -1.50 14.47
N LEU A 7 21.01 -2.62 13.78
CA LEU A 7 20.95 -2.64 12.33
C LEU A 7 19.47 -2.84 11.98
N LEU A 8 18.69 -1.76 11.91
CA LEU A 8 17.57 -1.79 10.97
C LEU A 8 18.23 -2.12 9.64
N THR A 9 17.95 -3.28 9.07
CA THR A 9 18.63 -3.65 7.84
C THR A 9 18.14 -2.68 6.76
N ARG A 10 18.98 -2.33 5.77
CA ARG A 10 18.57 -1.46 4.64
C ARG A 10 17.23 -1.87 4.02
N LYS A 11 16.88 -3.16 4.11
CA LYS A 11 15.61 -3.72 3.67
C LYS A 11 14.43 -3.18 4.49
N ASP A 12 14.57 -3.08 5.80
CA ASP A 12 13.54 -2.56 6.71
C ASP A 12 13.30 -1.06 6.48
N GLU A 13 14.36 -0.31 6.16
CA GLU A 13 14.25 1.10 5.74
C GLU A 13 13.45 1.24 4.45
N ILE A 14 13.80 0.47 3.41
CA ILE A 14 13.06 0.44 2.13
C ILE A 14 11.60 0.05 2.35
N THR A 15 11.35 -0.94 3.21
CA THR A 15 9.98 -1.37 3.53
C THR A 15 9.20 -0.30 4.26
N LYS A 16 9.83 0.41 5.19
CA LYS A 16 9.21 1.53 5.89
C LYS A 16 8.86 2.67 4.92
N ASP A 17 9.80 3.05 4.06
CA ASP A 17 9.59 4.11 3.08
C ASP A 17 8.50 3.74 2.06
N PHE A 18 8.47 2.47 1.64
CA PHE A 18 7.38 1.93 0.82
C PHE A 18 6.02 2.04 1.52
N LEU A 19 5.93 1.61 2.78
CA LEU A 19 4.68 1.67 3.54
C LEU A 19 4.20 3.12 3.73
N GLN A 20 5.11 4.07 3.92
CA GLN A 20 4.76 5.48 4.02
C GLN A 20 4.17 6.00 2.70
N LEU A 21 4.87 5.81 1.58
CA LEU A 21 4.38 6.22 0.25
C LEU A 21 3.06 5.54 -0.11
N PHE A 22 2.89 4.29 0.32
CA PHE A 22 1.67 3.52 0.13
C PHE A 22 0.48 4.16 0.86
N GLU A 23 0.62 4.50 2.14
CA GLU A 23 -0.45 5.18 2.89
C GLU A 23 -0.80 6.55 2.30
N GLU A 24 0.22 7.33 1.93
CA GLU A 24 0.05 8.62 1.27
C GLU A 24 -0.73 8.47 -0.04
N HIS A 25 -0.38 7.46 -0.85
CA HIS A 25 -1.07 7.18 -2.10
C HIS A 25 -2.52 6.71 -1.90
N ILE A 26 -2.78 5.82 -0.93
CA ILE A 26 -4.14 5.38 -0.60
C ILE A 26 -4.99 6.58 -0.14
N SER A 27 -4.45 7.47 0.69
CA SER A 27 -5.14 8.68 1.11
C SER A 27 -5.44 9.62 -0.07
N ALA A 28 -4.50 9.76 -1.00
CA ALA A 28 -4.68 10.54 -2.22
C ALA A 28 -5.72 9.94 -3.18
N LEU A 29 -5.79 8.61 -3.29
CA LEU A 29 -6.85 7.91 -4.04
C LEU A 29 -8.22 8.16 -3.41
N MET A 30 -8.33 8.02 -2.09
CA MET A 30 -9.59 8.17 -1.37
C MET A 30 -10.12 9.60 -1.35
N SER A 31 -9.24 10.59 -1.36
CA SER A 31 -9.60 12.00 -1.50
C SER A 31 -9.87 12.43 -2.95
N GLY A 32 -9.73 11.53 -3.93
CA GLY A 32 -9.91 11.81 -5.35
C GLY A 32 -8.82 12.70 -5.96
N GLN A 33 -7.70 12.92 -5.27
CA GLN A 33 -6.54 13.65 -5.80
C GLN A 33 -5.83 12.88 -6.92
N VAL A 34 -5.86 11.55 -6.83
CA VAL A 34 -5.30 10.65 -7.83
C VAL A 34 -6.42 9.73 -8.31
N GLN A 35 -6.52 9.55 -9.63
CA GLN A 35 -7.55 8.69 -10.25
C GLN A 35 -7.04 7.27 -10.54
N GLU A 36 -5.72 7.09 -10.62
CA GLU A 36 -5.10 5.82 -10.99
C GLU A 36 -4.22 5.25 -9.87
N ARG A 37 -4.34 3.94 -9.66
CA ARG A 37 -3.47 3.22 -8.72
C ARG A 37 -2.02 3.20 -9.22
N TYR A 38 -1.07 3.37 -8.31
CA TYR A 38 0.33 3.16 -8.61
C TYR A 38 0.65 1.68 -8.75
N SER A 39 1.42 1.37 -9.79
CA SER A 39 2.09 0.09 -9.99
C SER A 39 3.32 -0.04 -9.09
N ALA A 40 3.77 -1.28 -8.86
CA ALA A 40 5.02 -1.53 -8.14
C ALA A 40 6.23 -0.80 -8.76
N SER A 41 6.25 -0.62 -10.09
CA SER A 41 7.29 0.14 -10.78
C SER A 41 7.25 1.63 -10.49
N GLN A 42 6.07 2.22 -10.30
CA GLN A 42 5.94 3.63 -9.91
C GLN A 42 6.46 3.85 -8.49
N PHE A 43 6.10 2.98 -7.54
CA PHE A 43 6.68 3.02 -6.19
C PHE A 43 8.20 2.86 -6.21
N ALA A 44 8.71 1.93 -7.02
CA ALA A 44 10.15 1.72 -7.15
C ALA A 44 10.86 2.96 -7.73
N SER A 45 10.22 3.65 -8.68
CA SER A 45 10.74 4.90 -9.25
C SER A 45 10.80 6.03 -8.22
N LEU A 46 9.77 6.15 -7.36
CA LEU A 46 9.74 7.13 -6.26
C LEU A 46 10.81 6.86 -5.20
N LEU A 47 11.11 5.58 -4.96
CA LEU A 47 12.15 5.14 -4.03
C LEU A 47 13.55 5.07 -4.66
N PHE A 48 13.70 5.45 -5.94
CA PHE A 48 14.95 5.37 -6.70
C PHE A 48 15.61 3.98 -6.69
N ILE A 49 14.79 2.93 -6.75
CA ILE A 49 15.24 1.53 -6.77
C ILE A 49 14.67 0.76 -7.95
N ALA A 50 15.32 -0.35 -8.31
CA ALA A 50 14.80 -1.23 -9.35
C ALA A 50 13.49 -1.91 -8.89
N PRO A 51 12.46 -2.04 -9.75
CA PRO A 51 11.18 -2.64 -9.40
C PRO A 51 11.27 -4.09 -8.91
N GLY A 52 12.21 -4.86 -9.47
CA GLY A 52 12.52 -6.21 -9.00
C GLY A 52 13.10 -6.22 -7.58
N HIS A 53 13.96 -5.24 -7.25
CA HIS A 53 14.53 -5.13 -5.91
C HIS A 53 13.48 -4.74 -4.88
N LEU A 54 12.58 -3.80 -5.21
CA LEU A 54 11.46 -3.43 -4.34
C LEU A 54 10.59 -4.66 -4.07
N THR A 55 10.08 -5.32 -5.11
CA THR A 55 9.18 -6.46 -4.96
C THR A 55 9.79 -7.57 -4.11
N ASN A 56 11.07 -7.90 -4.36
CA ASN A 56 11.78 -8.92 -3.59
C ASN A 56 11.98 -8.48 -2.13
N THR A 57 12.33 -7.22 -1.90
CA THR A 57 12.57 -6.70 -0.55
C THR A 57 11.29 -6.70 0.27
N ILE A 58 10.19 -6.17 -0.28
CA ILE A 58 8.89 -6.15 0.40
C ILE A 58 8.41 -7.58 0.68
N LYS A 59 8.54 -8.49 -0.29
CA LYS A 59 8.17 -9.91 -0.11
C LYS A 59 9.02 -10.59 0.97
N LEU A 60 10.31 -10.27 1.07
CA LEU A 60 11.19 -10.82 2.10
C LEU A 60 10.89 -10.29 3.49
N THR A 61 10.52 -9.02 3.64
CA THR A 61 10.28 -8.41 4.95
C THR A 61 8.84 -8.57 5.46
N THR A 62 7.86 -8.61 4.55
CA THR A 62 6.43 -8.62 4.90
C THR A 62 5.71 -9.92 4.51
N GLY A 63 6.32 -10.75 3.67
CA GLY A 63 5.69 -11.95 3.09
C GLY A 63 4.72 -11.66 1.94
N LYS A 64 4.43 -10.39 1.63
CA LYS A 64 3.47 -9.97 0.59
C LYS A 64 4.12 -9.15 -0.51
N SER A 65 3.55 -9.14 -1.70
CA SER A 65 3.98 -8.25 -2.78
C SER A 65 3.34 -6.87 -2.66
N PRO A 66 3.93 -5.82 -3.25
CA PRO A 66 3.30 -4.50 -3.31
C PRO A 66 1.89 -4.51 -3.93
N CYS A 67 1.61 -5.43 -4.86
CA CYS A 67 0.30 -5.59 -5.47
C CYS A 67 -0.72 -6.12 -4.45
N ASP A 68 -0.34 -7.12 -3.66
CA ASP A 68 -1.21 -7.71 -2.63
C ASP A 68 -1.61 -6.65 -1.58
N PHE A 69 -0.68 -5.79 -1.16
CA PHE A 69 -0.99 -4.69 -0.24
C PHE A 69 -2.06 -3.74 -0.81
N MET A 70 -1.93 -3.35 -2.08
CA MET A 70 -2.89 -2.48 -2.75
C MET A 70 -4.26 -3.14 -2.87
N GLU A 71 -4.30 -4.41 -3.29
CA GLU A 71 -5.54 -5.17 -3.45
C GLU A 71 -6.27 -5.37 -2.12
N GLU A 72 -5.55 -5.75 -1.06
CA GLU A 72 -6.12 -5.89 0.27
C GLU A 72 -6.72 -4.57 0.78
N ARG A 73 -6.00 -3.45 0.61
CA ARG A 73 -6.50 -2.15 1.05
C ARG A 73 -7.69 -1.66 0.24
N LEU A 74 -7.66 -1.85 -1.07
CA LEU A 74 -8.78 -1.50 -1.94
C LEU A 74 -10.03 -2.34 -1.61
N LEU A 75 -9.86 -3.64 -1.37
CA LEU A 75 -10.96 -4.52 -0.97
C LEU A 75 -11.54 -4.14 0.39
N LEU A 76 -10.70 -3.85 1.38
CA LEU A 76 -11.15 -3.39 2.70
C LEU A 76 -11.96 -2.10 2.60
N GLU A 77 -11.49 -1.18 1.76
CA GLU A 77 -12.15 0.10 1.59
C GLU A 77 -13.47 -0.03 0.83
N ALA A 78 -13.52 -0.87 -0.22
CA ALA A 78 -14.76 -1.23 -0.89
C ALA A 78 -15.78 -1.87 0.09
N GLN A 79 -15.33 -2.76 0.97
CA GLN A 79 -16.19 -3.35 2.00
C GLN A 79 -16.73 -2.30 2.97
N LYS A 80 -15.90 -1.36 3.43
CA LYS A 80 -16.35 -0.25 4.28
C LYS A 80 -17.37 0.62 3.55
N MET A 81 -17.10 1.00 2.30
CA MET A 81 -18.06 1.77 1.50
C MET A 81 -19.40 1.03 1.38
N LEU A 82 -19.40 -0.29 1.19
CA LEU A 82 -20.62 -1.10 1.15
C LEU A 82 -21.34 -1.21 2.50
N GLN A 83 -20.61 -1.11 3.63
CA GLN A 83 -21.20 -1.12 4.98
C GLN A 83 -21.74 0.25 5.39
N GLU A 84 -21.00 1.32 5.09
CA GLU A 84 -21.38 2.70 5.37
C GLU A 84 -22.49 3.18 4.45
N THR A 85 -22.43 2.77 3.19
CA THR A 85 -23.52 3.02 2.26
C THR A 85 -24.59 1.97 2.48
N ASN A 86 -25.69 2.38 3.14
CA ASN A 86 -26.99 1.73 3.00
C ASN A 86 -27.44 1.82 1.54
N PHE A 87 -26.78 1.13 0.60
CA PHE A 87 -27.35 0.76 -0.69
C PHE A 87 -28.41 -0.33 -0.46
N ILE A 88 -29.38 -0.02 0.40
CA ILE A 88 -30.74 -0.49 0.24
C ILE A 88 -31.24 0.26 -1.00
N CYS A 89 -30.95 -0.29 -2.18
CA CYS A 89 -31.46 0.21 -3.44
C CYS A 89 -32.99 0.01 -3.57
N CYS A 90 -33.71 -0.48 -2.56
CA CYS A 90 -35.16 -0.64 -2.58
C CYS A 90 -35.76 -0.70 -1.15
N ARG A 91 -35.72 0.40 -0.39
CA ARG A 91 -36.72 0.65 0.65
C ARG A 91 -36.83 2.16 0.84
N ASP A 92 -38.05 2.66 0.68
CA ASP A 92 -38.48 4.01 0.99
C ASP A 92 -38.21 5.09 -0.07
N ARG A 93 -39.01 5.04 -1.15
CA ARG A 93 -39.73 6.25 -1.58
C ARG A 93 -41.01 5.92 -2.36
N LEU A 94 -42.14 6.08 -1.65
CA LEU A 94 -43.54 6.24 -2.07
C LEU A 94 -44.23 5.07 -2.80
#